data_AF-A0A1W2HC22-F1
#
_entry.id   AF-A0A1W2HC22-F1
#
_cell.length_a   1.000
_cell.length_b   1.000
_cell.length_c   1.000
_cell.angle_alpha   90.00
_cell.angle_beta   90.00
_cell.angle_gamma   90.00
#
_symmetry.space_group_name_H-M   'P 1'
#
loop_
_entity.id
_entity.type
_entity.pdbx_description
1 polymer ?
#
loop_
_entity_poly.entity_id
_entity_poly.type
_entity_poly.pdbx_seq_one_letter_code
_entity_poly.pdbx_strand_id
1 'polypeptide(L)'
;MKKKNLPFMASFLVVCLILIGCGTEENNVTLDKGRITLQVATTSKSTSIVNGRVTNVNKLSFTKGKIKFREVVFDGDLGGRSISITHEQIAVIDYATGTISPSVFLEVDPGEYKNVNLGIEIQDDGSDPSIVIEGTYISSDEKTIPVRFEFNSGEVFEADAESVKITAGSNIVGKITFDALEWFSVISAEALDNATLTNGVMIISETSNSGIFDQVADRLDVATQAVFM
;
A
#
# COMPACT_ATOMS: atom_id res chain seq x y z
N MET A 1 10.84 42.77 -27.13
CA MET A 1 11.03 43.26 -25.73
C MET A 1 11.28 42.02 -24.86
N LYS A 2 12.54 41.71 -24.49
CA LYS A 2 13.18 42.00 -23.18
C LYS A 2 12.35 41.41 -22.01
N LYS A 3 12.77 40.41 -21.20
CA LYS A 3 14.09 40.00 -20.63
C LYS A 3 14.04 38.48 -20.28
N LYS A 4 15.06 37.66 -20.61
CA LYS A 4 16.20 37.16 -19.78
C LYS A 4 15.76 36.32 -18.56
N ASN A 5 15.99 35.00 -18.49
CA ASN A 5 17.23 34.21 -18.30
C ASN A 5 17.80 34.21 -16.86
N LEU A 6 18.07 32.97 -16.41
CA LEU A 6 19.27 32.49 -15.69
C LEU A 6 19.26 32.43 -14.13
N PRO A 7 20.18 31.63 -13.52
CA PRO A 7 19.93 30.71 -12.42
C PRO A 7 20.74 31.16 -11.19
N PHE A 8 20.69 30.43 -10.07
CA PHE A 8 21.57 30.73 -8.94
C PHE A 8 21.90 29.42 -8.21
N MET A 9 23.12 28.91 -8.41
CA MET A 9 24.33 29.02 -7.54
C MET A 9 24.36 27.91 -6.49
N ALA A 10 25.33 26.98 -6.53
CA ALA A 10 26.78 27.12 -6.29
C ALA A 10 27.16 26.89 -4.82
N SER A 11 27.93 25.82 -4.63
CA SER A 11 29.00 25.57 -3.66
C SER A 11 28.87 26.10 -2.22
N PHE A 12 28.92 25.16 -1.28
CA PHE A 12 29.58 25.40 0.01
C PHE A 12 30.67 24.34 0.22
N LEU A 13 31.92 24.77 0.01
CA LEU A 13 33.14 24.09 0.45
C LEU A 13 33.36 24.51 1.91
N VAL A 14 33.20 23.59 2.86
CA VAL A 14 33.71 23.77 4.23
C VAL A 14 34.82 22.76 4.47
N VAL A 15 36.04 23.28 4.48
CA VAL A 15 37.19 22.64 5.10
C VAL A 15 37.04 22.85 6.61
N CYS A 16 36.96 21.77 7.39
CA CYS A 16 37.14 21.84 8.83
C CYS A 16 38.18 20.82 9.29
N LEU A 17 39.03 21.33 10.18
CA LEU A 17 40.25 20.76 10.68
C LEU A 17 40.03 19.56 11.60
N ILE A 18 41.09 18.74 11.60
CA ILE A 18 41.33 17.53 12.36
C ILE A 18 41.25 17.82 13.87
N LEU A 19 40.44 17.04 14.59
CA LEU A 19 40.61 16.80 16.02
C LEU A 19 40.85 15.30 16.23
N ILE A 20 42.04 14.99 16.75
CA ILE A 20 42.43 13.69 17.27
C ILE A 20 41.67 13.50 18.58
N GLY A 21 40.70 12.60 18.59
CA GLY A 21 39.87 12.23 19.74
C GLY A 21 40.11 10.77 20.12
N CYS A 22 40.39 10.55 21.39
CA CYS A 22 40.74 9.30 22.06
C CYS A 22 39.82 8.12 21.68
N GLY A 23 40.43 7.04 21.15
CA GLY A 23 39.77 5.77 20.93
C GLY A 23 39.42 5.13 22.28
N THR A 24 38.16 5.26 22.66
CA THR A 24 37.54 4.33 23.60
C THR A 24 37.02 3.21 22.73
N GLU A 25 37.52 1.98 22.91
CA GLU A 25 36.93 0.82 22.26
C GLU A 25 35.52 0.64 22.81
N GLU A 26 34.55 1.23 22.11
CA GLU A 26 33.15 0.89 22.29
C GLU A 26 33.01 -0.58 21.89
N ASN A 27 32.76 -1.43 22.87
CA ASN A 27 32.24 -2.77 22.63
C ASN A 27 30.92 -2.61 21.85
N ASN A 28 31.02 -2.59 20.52
CA ASN A 28 29.88 -2.67 19.63
C ASN A 28 29.28 -4.06 19.84
N VAL A 29 28.40 -4.18 20.84
CA VAL A 29 27.49 -5.29 20.94
C VAL A 29 26.55 -5.14 19.76
N THR A 30 26.86 -5.83 18.66
CA THR A 30 25.92 -6.03 17.57
C THR A 30 24.74 -6.78 18.17
N LEU A 31 23.70 -6.05 18.56
CA LEU A 31 22.44 -6.67 18.95
C LEU A 31 21.87 -7.33 17.70
N ASP A 32 21.45 -8.58 17.84
CA ASP A 32 20.71 -9.25 16.77
C ASP A 32 19.49 -8.40 16.42
N LYS A 33 19.38 -7.99 15.16
CA LYS A 33 18.24 -7.20 14.71
C LYS A 33 16.95 -8.00 14.84
N GLY A 34 15.84 -7.31 15.05
CA GLY A 34 14.53 -7.86 14.82
C GLY A 34 14.21 -7.87 13.33
N ARG A 35 13.19 -8.64 12.96
CA ARG A 35 12.67 -8.72 11.60
C ARG A 35 11.18 -8.42 11.58
N ILE A 36 10.75 -7.58 10.65
CA ILE A 36 9.34 -7.37 10.32
C ILE A 36 9.08 -8.08 8.99
N THR A 37 8.34 -9.19 9.01
CA THR A 37 7.89 -9.85 7.78
C THR A 37 6.59 -9.20 7.31
N LEU A 38 6.56 -8.77 6.05
CA LEU A 38 5.35 -8.20 5.47
C LEU A 38 4.32 -9.32 5.19
N GLN A 39 3.07 -9.09 5.58
CA GLN A 39 1.92 -9.89 5.18
C GLN A 39 0.81 -9.01 4.64
N VAL A 40 -0.02 -9.59 3.77
CA VAL A 40 -1.17 -8.90 3.20
C VAL A 40 -2.45 -9.69 3.46
N ALA A 41 -3.49 -8.97 3.88
CA ALA A 41 -4.86 -9.46 3.90
C ALA A 41 -5.66 -8.82 2.75
N THR A 42 -6.64 -9.56 2.22
CA THR A 42 -7.53 -9.07 1.16
C THR A 42 -8.98 -9.42 1.47
N THR A 43 -9.93 -8.70 0.87
CA THR A 43 -11.37 -8.92 1.08
C THR A 43 -12.05 -9.41 -0.20
N SER A 44 -12.78 -10.51 -0.11
CA SER A 44 -13.30 -11.14 -1.33
C SER A 44 -14.80 -11.01 -1.57
N LYS A 45 -15.61 -10.78 -0.52
CA LYS A 45 -17.08 -10.82 -0.63
C LYS A 45 -17.77 -9.77 0.22
N SER A 46 -18.62 -8.99 -0.44
CA SER A 46 -19.65 -8.21 0.23
C SER A 46 -20.65 -9.17 0.90
N THR A 47 -20.96 -8.90 2.17
CA THR A 47 -22.12 -9.51 2.84
C THR A 47 -23.20 -8.46 3.01
N SER A 48 -24.43 -8.78 2.60
CA SER A 48 -25.60 -7.93 2.84
C SER A 48 -26.17 -8.27 4.22
N ILE A 49 -26.28 -7.30 5.12
CA ILE A 49 -27.11 -7.44 6.34
C ILE A 49 -28.24 -6.42 6.32
N VAL A 50 -29.46 -6.94 6.16
CA VAL A 50 -30.71 -6.20 6.32
C VAL A 50 -31.01 -6.06 7.82
N ASN A 51 -31.34 -4.85 8.26
CA ASN A 51 -31.68 -4.41 9.64
C ASN A 51 -30.52 -4.31 10.66
N GLY A 52 -29.57 -3.41 10.43
CA GLY A 52 -28.69 -2.98 11.53
C GLY A 52 -27.40 -2.23 11.19
N ARG A 53 -27.13 -2.03 9.89
CA ARG A 53 -26.04 -1.23 9.31
C ARG A 53 -24.73 -2.00 9.02
N VAL A 54 -24.73 -2.66 7.87
CA VAL A 54 -23.60 -2.79 6.92
C VAL A 54 -24.20 -2.58 5.53
N THR A 55 -23.78 -1.55 4.80
CA THR A 55 -24.25 -1.27 3.44
C THR A 55 -23.15 -1.56 2.43
N ASN A 56 -23.07 -2.82 1.99
CA ASN A 56 -22.53 -3.12 0.67
C ASN A 56 -23.73 -3.27 -0.29
N VAL A 57 -24.07 -2.16 -0.95
CA VAL A 57 -25.30 -2.01 -1.77
C VAL A 57 -25.16 -2.73 -3.10
N ASN A 58 -23.93 -2.97 -3.54
CA ASN A 58 -23.64 -3.59 -4.82
C ASN A 58 -23.24 -5.03 -4.56
N LYS A 59 -23.87 -5.98 -5.27
CA LYS A 59 -23.57 -7.41 -5.18
C LYS A 59 -22.20 -7.72 -5.85
N LEU A 60 -21.14 -7.06 -5.38
CA LEU A 60 -19.76 -7.17 -5.84
C LEU A 60 -19.01 -8.26 -5.07
N SER A 61 -18.17 -9.00 -5.77
CA SER A 61 -17.22 -9.94 -5.19
C SER A 61 -15.95 -9.96 -6.01
N PHE A 62 -14.81 -9.75 -5.36
CA PHE A 62 -13.48 -9.80 -5.96
C PHE A 62 -12.77 -11.06 -5.50
N THR A 63 -12.29 -11.89 -6.42
CA THR A 63 -11.80 -13.24 -6.06
C THR A 63 -10.39 -13.51 -6.49
N LYS A 64 -9.83 -12.67 -7.36
CA LYS A 64 -8.46 -12.82 -7.86
C LYS A 64 -7.92 -11.49 -8.34
N GLY A 65 -6.61 -11.45 -8.53
CA GLY A 65 -5.93 -10.23 -8.93
C GLY A 65 -4.46 -10.26 -8.55
N LYS A 66 -3.76 -9.20 -8.92
CA LYS A 66 -2.37 -8.96 -8.58
C LYS A 66 -2.16 -7.50 -8.20
N ILE A 67 -1.29 -7.27 -7.23
CA ILE A 67 -0.82 -5.94 -6.83
C ILE A 67 0.71 -5.97 -6.87
N LYS A 68 1.31 -5.16 -7.73
CA LYS A 68 2.77 -5.03 -7.86
C LYS A 68 3.22 -3.79 -7.11
N PHE A 69 4.18 -3.96 -6.23
CA PHE A 69 4.79 -2.88 -5.47
C PHE A 69 6.31 -2.92 -5.58
N ARG A 70 6.96 -1.81 -5.24
CA ARG A 70 8.39 -1.59 -5.42
C ARG A 70 9.15 -1.33 -4.14
N GLU A 71 8.47 -0.87 -3.11
CA GLU A 71 9.09 -0.41 -1.89
C GLU A 71 8.22 -0.74 -0.68
N VAL A 72 8.88 -1.04 0.44
CA VAL A 72 8.27 -1.08 1.77
C VAL A 72 9.01 -0.12 2.68
N VAL A 73 8.27 0.71 3.40
CA VAL A 73 8.81 1.70 4.34
C VAL A 73 8.28 1.39 5.73
N PHE A 74 9.16 1.42 6.72
CA PHE A 74 8.79 1.40 8.13
C PHE A 74 9.30 2.68 8.80
N ASP A 75 8.37 3.43 9.36
CA ASP A 75 8.65 4.63 10.14
C ASP A 75 8.21 4.43 11.59
N GLY A 76 8.95 5.02 12.52
CA GLY A 76 8.54 5.08 13.92
C GLY A 76 9.53 5.80 14.83
N ASP A 77 9.08 6.15 16.03
CA ASP A 77 9.88 6.86 17.03
C ASP A 77 10.51 5.90 18.04
N LEU A 78 11.85 5.85 18.09
CA LEU A 78 12.62 5.06 19.06
C LEU A 78 13.40 5.97 19.99
N GLY A 79 13.03 5.97 21.28
CA GLY A 79 13.71 6.78 22.29
C GLY A 79 13.65 8.29 22.02
N GLY A 80 12.57 8.75 21.37
CA GLY A 80 12.37 10.16 20.99
C GLY A 80 13.07 10.57 19.69
N ARG A 81 13.65 9.63 18.93
CA ARG A 81 14.20 9.87 17.60
C ARG A 81 13.33 9.19 16.55
N SER A 82 13.01 9.91 15.49
CA SER A 82 12.35 9.32 14.31
C SER A 82 13.34 8.42 13.57
N ILE A 83 12.89 7.21 13.25
CA ILE A 83 13.60 6.19 12.49
C ILE A 83 12.76 5.90 11.24
N SER A 84 13.44 5.83 10.09
CA SER A 84 12.85 5.45 8.81
C SER A 84 13.71 4.36 8.18
N ILE A 85 13.09 3.27 7.77
CA ILE A 85 13.75 2.11 7.15
C ILE A 85 13.04 1.81 5.85
N THR A 86 13.77 1.98 4.74
CA THR A 86 13.27 1.74 3.39
C THR A 86 13.89 0.47 2.83
N HIS A 87 13.06 -0.41 2.25
CA HIS A 87 13.49 -1.60 1.53
C HIS A 87 12.89 -1.62 0.13
N GLU A 88 13.72 -1.33 -0.88
CA GLU A 88 13.36 -1.39 -2.29
C GLU A 88 13.41 -2.84 -2.79
N GLN A 89 12.26 -3.37 -3.17
CA GLN A 89 12.12 -4.69 -3.79
C GLN A 89 10.83 -4.77 -4.59
N ILE A 90 10.93 -5.12 -5.87
CA ILE A 90 9.77 -5.45 -6.68
C ILE A 90 9.20 -6.80 -6.23
N ALA A 91 7.94 -6.79 -5.80
CA ALA A 91 7.19 -7.99 -5.45
C ALA A 91 5.74 -7.89 -5.90
N VAL A 92 5.09 -9.06 -5.95
CA VAL A 92 3.69 -9.19 -6.37
C VAL A 92 2.90 -9.85 -5.24
N ILE A 93 1.77 -9.24 -4.90
CA ILE A 93 0.74 -9.82 -4.05
C ILE A 93 -0.25 -10.55 -4.95
N ASP A 94 -0.52 -11.81 -4.66
CA ASP A 94 -1.67 -12.53 -5.18
C ASP A 94 -2.92 -12.14 -4.37
N TYR A 95 -3.88 -11.48 -5.00
CA TYR A 95 -5.06 -10.94 -4.30
C TYR A 95 -5.95 -12.03 -3.69
N ALA A 96 -6.00 -13.21 -4.31
CA ALA A 96 -6.86 -14.29 -3.84
C ALA A 96 -6.35 -14.90 -2.52
N THR A 97 -5.03 -14.89 -2.33
CA THR A 97 -4.37 -15.57 -1.21
C THR A 97 -3.71 -14.61 -0.22
N GLY A 98 -3.46 -13.36 -0.61
CA GLY A 98 -2.63 -12.42 0.15
C GLY A 98 -1.13 -12.76 0.12
N THR A 99 -0.71 -13.75 -0.68
CA THR A 99 0.68 -14.21 -0.72
C THR A 99 1.56 -13.21 -1.46
N ILE A 100 2.73 -12.91 -0.91
CA ILE A 100 3.74 -12.01 -1.50
C ILE A 100 4.86 -12.84 -2.12
N SER A 101 5.21 -12.54 -3.37
CA SER A 101 6.32 -13.19 -4.07
C SER A 101 7.17 -12.18 -4.85
N PRO A 102 8.51 -12.16 -4.63
CA PRO A 102 9.24 -12.82 -3.54
C PRO A 102 8.83 -12.27 -2.16
N SER A 103 9.07 -13.04 -1.09
CA SER A 103 8.78 -12.59 0.28
C SER A 103 9.56 -11.33 0.64
N VAL A 104 8.95 -10.43 1.41
CA VAL A 104 9.55 -9.15 1.83
C VAL A 104 9.66 -9.09 3.36
N PHE A 105 10.80 -8.59 3.84
CA PHE A 105 11.01 -8.31 5.25
C PHE A 105 11.95 -7.12 5.44
N LEU A 106 11.85 -6.48 6.60
CA LEU A 106 12.71 -5.39 7.05
C LEU A 106 13.53 -5.85 8.26
N GLU A 107 14.80 -5.48 8.33
CA GLU A 107 15.61 -5.63 9.54
C GLU A 107 15.58 -4.34 10.37
N VAL A 108 15.20 -4.46 11.63
CA VAL A 108 14.93 -3.31 12.50
C VAL A 108 15.65 -3.49 13.83
N ASP A 109 16.25 -2.42 14.35
CA ASP A 109 16.90 -2.47 15.65
C ASP A 109 15.88 -2.79 16.77
N PRO A 110 16.27 -3.54 17.81
CA PRO A 110 15.36 -3.86 18.90
C PRO A 110 15.01 -2.60 19.71
N GLY A 111 13.74 -2.49 20.10
CA GLY A 111 13.24 -1.31 20.80
C GLY A 111 11.73 -1.26 20.90
N GLU A 112 11.24 -0.24 21.61
CA GLU A 112 9.81 0.11 21.64
C GLU A 112 9.63 1.33 20.74
N TYR A 113 9.01 1.09 19.59
CA TYR A 113 8.69 2.11 18.60
C TYR A 113 7.29 2.67 18.87
N LYS A 114 7.11 3.98 18.68
CA LYS A 114 5.82 4.68 18.76
C LYS A 114 5.50 5.36 17.44
N ASN A 115 4.24 5.72 17.21
CA ASN A 115 3.78 6.40 15.99
C ASN A 115 4.25 5.63 14.74
N VAL A 116 4.00 4.33 14.73
CA VAL A 116 4.53 3.42 13.73
C VAL A 116 3.70 3.53 12.46
N ASN A 117 4.35 3.64 11.32
CA ASN A 117 3.74 3.55 10.01
C ASN A 117 4.46 2.48 9.19
N LEU A 118 3.69 1.65 8.50
CA LEU A 118 4.18 0.69 7.51
C LEU A 118 3.57 1.04 6.16
N GLY A 119 4.40 1.46 5.22
CA GLY A 119 4.00 1.83 3.86
C GLY A 119 4.41 0.78 2.82
N ILE A 120 3.60 0.64 1.77
CA ILE A 120 3.97 -0.04 0.52
C ILE A 120 3.75 0.91 -0.64
N GLU A 121 4.77 1.14 -1.45
CA GLU A 121 4.66 1.96 -2.66
C GLU A 121 4.40 1.08 -3.90
N ILE A 122 3.33 1.39 -4.63
CA ILE A 122 2.97 0.71 -5.88
C ILE A 122 3.96 1.04 -7.01
N GLN A 123 4.27 0.06 -7.86
CA GLN A 123 5.07 0.28 -9.05
C GLN A 123 4.31 1.15 -10.06
N ASP A 124 4.90 2.17 -10.68
CA ASP A 124 4.19 3.08 -11.60
C ASP A 124 4.93 3.37 -12.92
N ASP A 125 6.11 2.81 -13.11
CA ASP A 125 6.97 3.04 -14.30
C ASP A 125 6.70 2.05 -15.47
N GLY A 126 5.75 1.13 -15.28
CA GLY A 126 5.44 0.05 -16.22
C GLY A 126 4.28 0.36 -17.16
N SER A 127 4.23 -0.32 -18.31
CA SER A 127 3.10 -0.24 -19.24
C SER A 127 1.90 -1.10 -18.81
N ASP A 128 2.11 -2.05 -17.91
CA ASP A 128 1.06 -2.92 -17.38
C ASP A 128 0.51 -2.36 -16.08
N PRO A 129 -0.81 -2.40 -15.83
CA PRO A 129 -1.38 -1.97 -14.56
C PRO A 129 -0.77 -2.71 -13.38
N SER A 130 -0.34 -1.96 -12.38
CA SER A 130 0.25 -2.49 -11.16
C SER A 130 -0.80 -3.07 -10.21
N ILE A 131 -2.02 -2.56 -10.24
CA ILE A 131 -3.17 -3.19 -9.58
C ILE A 131 -4.09 -3.72 -10.65
N VAL A 132 -4.40 -5.01 -10.56
CA VAL A 132 -5.43 -5.67 -11.35
C VAL A 132 -6.27 -6.52 -10.43
N ILE A 133 -7.52 -6.12 -10.18
CA ILE A 133 -8.45 -6.90 -9.34
C ILE A 133 -9.64 -7.34 -10.20
N GLU A 134 -9.99 -8.62 -10.11
CA GLU A 134 -11.05 -9.22 -10.90
C GLU A 134 -12.11 -9.89 -10.02
N GLY A 135 -13.35 -9.78 -10.49
CA GLY A 135 -14.51 -10.18 -9.72
C GLY A 135 -15.77 -10.29 -10.55
N THR A 136 -16.89 -10.24 -9.86
CA THR A 136 -18.23 -10.25 -10.44
C THR A 136 -19.11 -9.22 -9.75
N TYR A 137 -20.04 -8.67 -10.52
CA TYR A 137 -21.15 -7.85 -10.08
C TYR A 137 -22.46 -8.55 -10.47
N ILE A 138 -23.44 -8.59 -9.57
CA ILE A 138 -24.80 -9.00 -9.91
C ILE A 138 -25.64 -7.73 -10.08
N SER A 139 -26.07 -7.46 -11.31
CA SER A 139 -26.85 -6.27 -11.68
C SER A 139 -28.26 -6.28 -11.12
N SER A 140 -28.96 -5.15 -11.26
CA SER A 140 -30.37 -5.03 -10.86
C SER A 140 -31.32 -5.98 -11.62
N ASP A 141 -30.93 -6.43 -12.82
CA ASP A 141 -31.66 -7.45 -13.60
C ASP A 141 -31.16 -8.89 -13.33
N GLU A 142 -30.41 -9.08 -12.24
CA GLU A 142 -29.88 -10.38 -11.76
C GLU A 142 -28.92 -11.07 -12.74
N LYS A 143 -28.26 -10.31 -13.63
CA LYS A 143 -27.18 -10.83 -14.46
C LYS A 143 -25.85 -10.75 -13.73
N THR A 144 -25.06 -11.82 -13.86
CA THR A 144 -23.67 -11.81 -13.38
C THR A 144 -22.77 -11.22 -14.45
N ILE A 145 -22.14 -10.09 -14.13
CA ILE A 145 -21.22 -9.35 -15.00
C ILE A 145 -19.79 -9.50 -14.45
N PRO A 146 -18.82 -10.00 -15.23
CA PRO A 146 -17.42 -9.96 -14.87
C PRO A 146 -16.92 -8.52 -14.74
N VAL A 147 -16.20 -8.23 -13.65
CA VAL A 147 -15.63 -6.91 -13.37
C VAL A 147 -14.11 -7.03 -13.30
N ARG A 148 -13.41 -6.05 -13.87
CA ARG A 148 -11.96 -5.92 -13.81
C ARG A 148 -11.58 -4.48 -13.53
N PHE A 149 -10.93 -4.24 -12.40
CA PHE A 149 -10.34 -2.95 -12.04
C PHE A 149 -8.86 -2.94 -12.42
N GLU A 150 -8.41 -1.85 -13.03
CA GLU A 150 -7.03 -1.62 -13.41
C GLU A 150 -6.57 -0.24 -12.91
N PHE A 151 -5.46 -0.21 -12.19
CA PHE A 151 -4.86 1.03 -11.70
C PHE A 151 -3.33 1.00 -11.91
N ASN A 152 -2.80 2.10 -12.42
CA ASN A 152 -1.39 2.23 -12.83
C ASN A 152 -0.83 3.62 -12.49
N SER A 153 -1.03 4.06 -11.26
CA SER A 153 -0.41 5.27 -10.72
C SER A 153 0.43 4.91 -9.50
N GLY A 154 1.42 5.76 -9.20
CA GLY A 154 2.17 5.69 -7.96
C GLY A 154 1.23 6.01 -6.81
N GLU A 155 1.05 5.05 -5.92
CA GLU A 155 0.22 5.17 -4.72
C GLU A 155 0.93 4.53 -3.54
N VAL A 156 0.74 5.07 -2.34
CA VAL A 156 1.34 4.52 -1.12
C VAL A 156 0.23 4.02 -0.21
N PHE A 157 0.27 2.72 0.08
CA PHE A 157 -0.64 2.08 1.03
C PHE A 157 -0.01 2.06 2.40
N GLU A 158 -0.57 2.84 3.33
CA GLU A 158 0.02 3.08 4.65
C GLU A 158 -0.80 2.53 5.80
N ALA A 159 -0.12 2.02 6.81
CA ALA A 159 -0.78 1.29 7.86
C ALA A 159 -0.18 1.70 9.22
N ASP A 160 -0.99 2.37 10.04
CA ASP A 160 -0.53 2.95 11.31
C ASP A 160 -0.75 2.04 12.52
N ALA A 161 0.16 2.12 13.49
CA ALA A 161 -0.01 1.57 14.83
C ALA A 161 0.56 2.52 15.89
N GLU A 162 -0.09 2.58 17.06
CA GLU A 162 0.35 3.46 18.14
C GLU A 162 1.76 3.10 18.65
N SER A 163 2.05 1.80 18.77
CA SER A 163 3.37 1.32 19.15
C SER A 163 3.61 -0.14 18.74
N VAL A 164 4.88 -0.52 18.61
CA VAL A 164 5.31 -1.90 18.46
C VAL A 164 6.59 -2.15 19.26
N LYS A 165 6.67 -3.29 19.94
CA LYS A 165 7.88 -3.73 20.65
C LYS A 165 8.59 -4.78 19.81
N ILE A 166 9.82 -4.48 19.41
CA ILE A 166 10.69 -5.36 18.65
C ILE A 166 11.80 -5.86 19.59
N THR A 167 11.91 -7.18 19.70
CA THR A 167 12.98 -7.81 20.50
C THR A 167 14.10 -8.33 19.61
N ALA A 168 15.32 -8.39 20.15
CA ALA A 168 16.47 -8.87 19.39
C ALA A 168 16.23 -10.31 18.87
N GLY A 169 16.52 -10.55 17.59
CA GLY A 169 16.30 -11.84 16.93
C GLY A 169 14.84 -12.26 16.74
N SER A 170 13.86 -11.42 17.11
CA SER A 170 12.45 -11.75 16.89
C SER A 170 12.03 -11.54 15.45
N ASN A 171 11.00 -12.26 15.02
CA ASN A 171 10.35 -12.07 13.73
C ASN A 171 8.88 -11.78 13.97
N ILE A 172 8.49 -10.52 13.83
CA ILE A 172 7.10 -10.07 13.92
C ILE A 172 6.49 -9.91 12.54
N VAL A 173 5.16 -9.83 12.48
CA VAL A 173 4.44 -9.60 11.23
C VAL A 173 3.95 -8.16 11.18
N GLY A 174 4.27 -7.45 10.09
CA GLY A 174 3.60 -6.21 9.71
C GLY A 174 2.54 -6.52 8.66
N LYS A 175 1.26 -6.30 8.97
CA LYS A 175 0.15 -6.67 8.08
C LYS A 175 -0.52 -5.45 7.47
N ILE A 176 -0.65 -5.40 6.15
CA ILE A 176 -1.43 -4.42 5.39
C ILE A 176 -2.69 -5.09 4.82
N THR A 177 -3.81 -4.38 4.76
CA THR A 177 -5.08 -4.91 4.23
C THR A 177 -5.47 -4.18 2.96
N PHE A 178 -5.70 -4.90 1.87
CA PHE A 178 -6.25 -4.34 0.62
C PHE A 178 -7.72 -4.72 0.49
N ASP A 179 -8.60 -3.78 0.83
CA ASP A 179 -10.06 -3.97 0.80
C ASP A 179 -10.68 -3.39 -0.47
N ALA A 180 -10.80 -4.22 -1.52
CA ALA A 180 -11.40 -3.78 -2.77
C ALA A 180 -12.90 -3.52 -2.66
N LEU A 181 -13.59 -4.03 -1.64
CA LEU A 181 -15.00 -3.71 -1.44
C LEU A 181 -15.14 -2.31 -0.84
N GLU A 182 -14.24 -1.93 0.07
CA GLU A 182 -14.17 -0.59 0.63
C GLU A 182 -13.84 0.46 -0.44
N TRP A 183 -12.93 0.14 -1.38
CA TRP A 183 -12.64 1.01 -2.52
C TRP A 183 -13.88 1.29 -3.38
N PHE A 184 -14.74 0.28 -3.53
CA PHE A 184 -15.98 0.35 -4.33
C PHE A 184 -17.22 0.77 -3.51
N SER A 185 -17.07 1.07 -2.22
CA SER A 185 -18.19 1.33 -1.30
C SER A 185 -19.01 2.56 -1.66
N VAL A 186 -18.41 3.52 -2.36
CA VAL A 186 -19.04 4.78 -2.78
C VAL A 186 -19.75 4.69 -4.13
N ILE A 187 -19.52 3.61 -4.88
CA ILE A 187 -20.10 3.43 -6.20
C ILE A 187 -21.57 3.05 -6.05
N SER A 188 -22.47 3.64 -6.84
CA SER A 188 -23.88 3.24 -6.83
C SER A 188 -24.13 2.03 -7.73
N ALA A 189 -25.16 1.24 -7.41
CA ALA A 189 -25.61 0.14 -8.27
C ALA A 189 -26.02 0.66 -9.66
N GLU A 190 -26.64 1.85 -9.73
CA GLU A 190 -26.99 2.50 -11.00
C GLU A 190 -25.77 2.82 -11.86
N ALA A 191 -24.65 3.25 -11.25
CA ALA A 191 -23.41 3.49 -12.00
C ALA A 191 -22.86 2.18 -12.58
N LEU A 192 -22.89 1.09 -11.81
CA LEU A 192 -22.45 -0.24 -12.27
C LEU A 192 -23.37 -0.83 -13.34
N ASP A 193 -24.69 -0.68 -13.20
CA ASP A 193 -25.67 -1.14 -14.18
C ASP A 193 -25.55 -0.42 -15.54
N ASN A 194 -25.16 0.86 -15.51
CA ASN A 194 -24.96 1.68 -16.70
C ASN A 194 -23.52 1.64 -17.26
N ALA A 195 -22.62 0.88 -16.64
CA ALA A 195 -21.24 0.78 -17.07
C ALA A 195 -21.12 0.11 -18.46
N THR A 196 -20.19 0.62 -19.27
CA THR A 196 -19.91 0.06 -20.59
C THR A 196 -19.17 -1.27 -20.46
N LEU A 197 -19.63 -2.28 -21.19
CA LEU A 197 -18.99 -3.59 -21.26
C LEU A 197 -18.11 -3.69 -22.50
N THR A 198 -16.87 -4.15 -22.31
CA THR A 198 -15.94 -4.50 -23.39
C THR A 198 -15.84 -6.01 -23.46
N ASN A 199 -16.32 -6.62 -24.56
CA ASN A 199 -16.36 -8.08 -24.73
C ASN A 199 -17.05 -8.81 -23.57
N GLY A 200 -18.10 -8.21 -23.01
CA GLY A 200 -18.86 -8.78 -21.89
C GLY A 200 -18.21 -8.58 -20.51
N VAL A 201 -17.10 -7.84 -20.41
CA VAL A 201 -16.42 -7.51 -19.14
C VAL A 201 -16.58 -6.02 -18.85
N MET A 202 -16.93 -5.68 -17.62
CA MET A 202 -16.89 -4.32 -17.11
C MET A 202 -15.44 -4.00 -16.72
N ILE A 203 -14.72 -3.32 -17.63
CA ILE A 203 -13.35 -2.85 -17.37
C ILE A 203 -13.45 -1.46 -16.75
N ILE A 204 -12.86 -1.28 -15.57
CA ILE A 204 -12.82 -0.03 -14.83
C ILE A 204 -11.36 0.39 -14.76
N SER A 205 -11.01 1.43 -15.51
CA SER A 205 -9.66 1.97 -15.65
C SER A 205 -9.74 3.45 -16.00
N GLU A 206 -8.59 4.14 -16.06
CA GLU A 206 -8.49 5.54 -16.49
C GLU A 206 -9.17 5.82 -17.85
N THR A 207 -9.23 4.82 -18.73
CA THR A 207 -9.75 4.97 -20.10
C THR A 207 -11.07 4.24 -20.36
N SER A 208 -11.54 3.43 -19.40
CA SER A 208 -12.80 2.67 -19.52
C SER A 208 -13.61 2.78 -18.25
N ASN A 209 -14.87 3.22 -18.36
CA ASN A 209 -15.70 3.55 -17.19
C ASN A 209 -15.00 4.52 -16.22
N SER A 210 -14.32 5.54 -16.77
CA SER A 210 -13.43 6.44 -16.03
C SER A 210 -14.10 7.15 -14.86
N GLY A 211 -15.38 7.50 -14.96
CA GLY A 211 -16.11 8.11 -13.83
C GLY A 211 -16.28 7.18 -12.62
N ILE A 212 -16.32 5.86 -12.83
CA ILE A 212 -16.27 4.87 -11.74
C ILE A 212 -14.84 4.74 -11.24
N PHE A 213 -13.87 4.69 -12.15
CA PHE A 213 -12.45 4.62 -11.81
C PHE A 213 -12.02 5.77 -10.88
N ASP A 214 -12.36 7.02 -11.21
CA ASP A 214 -11.98 8.19 -10.41
C ASP A 214 -12.50 8.06 -8.97
N GLN A 215 -13.75 7.64 -8.80
CA GLN A 215 -14.36 7.43 -7.49
C GLN A 215 -13.72 6.29 -6.69
N VAL A 216 -13.28 5.22 -7.37
CA VAL A 216 -12.58 4.09 -6.73
C VAL A 216 -11.15 4.49 -6.37
N ALA A 217 -10.45 5.22 -7.25
CA ALA A 217 -9.10 5.70 -7.03
C ALA A 217 -9.03 6.63 -5.80
N ASP A 218 -9.98 7.55 -5.64
CA ASP A 218 -10.12 8.43 -4.47
C ASP A 218 -10.29 7.68 -3.13
N ARG A 219 -10.56 6.36 -3.17
CA ARG A 219 -10.75 5.51 -1.98
C ARG A 219 -9.57 4.60 -1.68
N LEU A 220 -8.56 4.52 -2.54
CA LEU A 220 -7.40 3.64 -2.34
C LEU A 220 -6.67 3.97 -1.03
N ASP A 221 -6.54 5.26 -0.72
CA ASP A 221 -5.83 5.79 0.46
C ASP A 221 -6.61 5.60 1.77
N VAL A 222 -7.91 5.31 1.69
CA VAL A 222 -8.82 5.33 2.85
C VAL A 222 -8.82 3.99 3.61
N ALA A 223 -8.17 2.95 3.09
CA ALA A 223 -8.48 1.57 3.47
C ALA A 223 -7.29 0.71 3.90
N THR A 224 -6.41 1.21 4.77
CA THR A 224 -5.28 0.41 5.28
C THR A 224 -5.12 0.54 6.80
N GLN A 225 -5.04 -0.61 7.49
CA GLN A 225 -4.79 -0.72 8.94
C GLN A 225 -3.59 -1.63 9.16
N ALA A 226 -2.62 -1.20 10.00
CA ALA A 226 -1.51 -2.06 10.39
C ALA A 226 -1.92 -2.89 11.61
N VAL A 227 -1.60 -4.18 11.55
CA VAL A 227 -1.58 -5.02 12.74
C VAL A 227 -0.20 -5.62 12.86
N PHE A 228 0.48 -5.29 13.96
CA PHE A 228 1.72 -5.93 14.36
C PHE A 228 1.42 -7.06 15.34
N MET A 229 1.89 -8.27 15.03
CA MET A 229 1.66 -9.49 15.85
C MET A 229 2.92 -10.36 15.94
#